data_AF-B7J580-F1
#
_entry.id   AF-B7J580-F1
#
_cell.length_a   1.000
_cell.length_b   1.000
_cell.length_c   1.000
_cell.angle_alpha   90.00
_cell.angle_beta   90.00
_cell.angle_gamma   90.00
#
_symmetry.space_group_name_H-M   'P 1'
#
loop_
_entity.id
_entity.type
_entity.pdbx_description
1 polymer ?
#
loop_
_entity_poly.entity_id
_entity_poly.type
_entity_poly.pdbx_seq_one_letter_code
_entity_poly.pdbx_strand_id
1 'polypeptide(L)'
;MTDSEEMLFEWDEWKARALAQGVPEDLAELGRRIMRDAYMQRWPEDVLSDCGWDDDGFAMLALARAKPAETRRDWERLYARHHRRPACPVETDLRRSDKAIVSAPAPLLIRPPKAEGQARQP
;
A
#
# COMPACT_ATOMS: atom_id res chain seq x y z
N MET A 1 6.40 28.33 32.39
CA MET A 1 7.11 28.30 31.10
C MET A 1 7.05 26.87 30.64
N THR A 2 6.58 26.65 29.42
CA THR A 2 6.03 25.40 28.89
C THR A 2 7.05 24.27 28.91
N ASP A 3 7.00 23.43 29.93
CA ASP A 3 7.46 22.05 29.86
C ASP A 3 6.34 21.28 29.16
N SER A 4 6.19 21.52 27.85
CA SER A 4 5.51 20.54 27.03
C SER A 4 6.44 19.34 27.08
N GLU A 5 6.14 18.37 27.94
CA GLU A 5 6.72 17.03 27.88
C GLU A 5 6.75 16.65 26.40
N GLU A 6 7.92 16.80 25.78
CA GLU A 6 8.08 16.46 24.37
C GLU A 6 7.72 14.99 24.33
N MET A 7 6.58 14.65 23.72
CA MET A 7 6.17 13.27 23.49
C MET A 7 7.13 12.70 22.44
N LEU A 8 8.37 12.49 22.85
CA LEU A 8 9.41 11.82 22.09
C LEU A 8 8.98 10.37 22.07
N PHE A 9 8.58 9.93 20.89
CA PHE A 9 8.36 8.52 20.63
C PHE A 9 9.71 7.83 20.49
N GLU A 10 9.71 6.50 20.57
CA GLU A 10 10.91 5.66 20.54
C GLU A 10 11.77 5.93 19.29
N TRP A 11 11.14 6.25 18.15
CA TRP A 11 11.86 6.63 16.93
C TRP A 11 12.51 8.02 17.01
N ASP A 12 11.92 8.97 17.74
CA ASP A 12 12.48 10.32 17.93
C ASP A 12 13.67 10.26 18.90
N GLU A 13 13.57 9.46 19.96
CA GLU A 13 14.70 9.17 20.86
C GLU A 13 15.84 8.46 20.12
N TRP A 14 15.51 7.49 19.26
CA TRP A 14 16.50 6.81 18.42
C TRP A 14 17.23 7.81 17.51
N LYS A 15 16.51 8.74 16.87
CA LYS A 15 17.14 9.79 16.03
C LYS A 15 18.09 10.65 16.86
N ALA A 16 17.66 11.12 18.03
CA ALA A 16 18.49 11.94 18.90
C ALA A 16 19.78 11.20 19.29
N ARG A 17 19.67 9.91 19.61
CA ARG A 17 20.81 9.04 19.91
C ARG A 17 21.73 8.83 18.70
N ALA A 18 21.16 8.66 17.51
CA ALA A 18 21.93 8.51 16.26
C ALA A 18 22.75 9.76 15.94
N LEU A 19 22.13 10.94 16.04
CA LEU A 19 22.80 12.23 15.86
C LEU A 19 23.93 12.43 16.88
N ALA A 20 23.67 12.13 18.16
CA ALA A 20 24.67 12.22 19.23
C ALA A 20 25.88 11.30 19.00
N GLN A 21 25.71 10.19 18.27
CA GLN A 21 26.79 9.27 17.92
C GLN A 21 27.46 9.55 16.56
N GLY A 22 27.12 10.67 15.92
CA GLY A 22 27.74 11.12 14.67
C GLY A 22 27.19 10.46 13.41
N VAL A 23 26.00 9.87 13.47
CA VAL A 23 25.29 9.43 12.26
C VAL A 23 24.88 10.66 11.44
N PRO A 24 25.07 10.67 10.11
CA PRO A 24 24.62 11.78 9.26
C PRO A 24 23.13 12.06 9.43
N GLU A 25 22.74 13.33 9.46
CA GLU A 25 21.37 13.75 9.77
C GLU A 25 20.32 13.11 8.85
N ASP A 26 20.54 13.12 7.54
CA ASP A 26 19.64 12.49 6.59
C ASP A 26 19.46 10.98 6.86
N LEU A 27 20.51 10.30 7.29
CA LEU A 27 20.48 8.87 7.58
C LEU A 27 19.73 8.61 8.90
N ALA A 28 19.95 9.44 9.91
CA ALA A 28 19.20 9.41 11.15
C ALA A 28 17.70 9.72 10.92
N GLU A 29 17.37 10.64 10.01
CA GLU A 29 15.99 10.91 9.62
C GLU A 29 15.36 9.74 8.86
N LEU A 30 16.11 9.07 7.99
CA LEU A 30 15.65 7.87 7.30
C LEU A 30 15.36 6.72 8.27
N GLY A 31 16.27 6.45 9.19
CA GLY A 31 16.09 5.40 10.20
C GLY A 31 14.88 5.66 11.09
N ARG A 32 14.72 6.89 11.58
CA ARG A 32 13.52 7.33 12.31
C ARG A 32 12.24 7.06 11.53
N ARG A 33 12.22 7.43 10.25
CA ARG A 33 11.05 7.27 9.40
C ARG A 33 10.71 5.78 9.20
N ILE A 34 11.71 4.93 9.04
CA ILE A 34 11.55 3.48 8.96
C ILE A 34 10.94 2.94 10.25
N MET A 35 11.51 3.26 11.41
CA MET A 35 10.98 2.78 12.71
C MET A 35 9.52 3.19 12.90
N ARG A 36 9.20 4.47 12.68
CA ARG A 36 7.85 5.01 12.77
C ARG A 36 6.89 4.32 11.81
N ASP A 37 7.23 4.27 10.53
CA ASP A 37 6.31 3.78 9.51
C ASP A 37 6.12 2.26 9.60
N ALA A 38 7.15 1.52 10.02
CA ALA A 38 7.05 0.09 10.28
C ALA A 38 6.01 -0.20 11.37
N TYR A 39 6.05 0.57 12.46
CA TYR A 39 5.07 0.47 13.55
C TYR A 39 3.67 0.93 13.11
N MET A 40 3.56 2.13 12.54
CA MET A 40 2.29 2.73 12.16
C MET A 40 1.55 1.95 11.07
N GLN A 41 2.27 1.36 10.13
CA GLN A 41 1.69 0.56 9.05
C GLN A 41 1.60 -0.93 9.41
N ARG A 42 1.97 -1.32 10.63
CA ARG A 42 1.97 -2.72 11.11
C ARG A 42 2.66 -3.64 10.12
N TRP A 43 3.92 -3.34 9.81
CA TRP A 43 4.74 -4.22 9.00
C TRP A 43 4.87 -5.60 9.66
N PRO A 44 5.21 -6.64 8.88
CA PRO A 44 5.44 -7.98 9.42
C PRO A 44 6.45 -7.97 10.59
N GLU A 45 6.24 -8.83 11.58
CA GLU A 45 7.04 -8.89 12.82
C GLU A 45 8.53 -9.13 12.56
N ASP A 46 8.84 -9.99 11.59
CA ASP A 46 10.20 -10.23 11.10
C ASP A 46 10.87 -8.94 10.61
N VAL A 47 10.11 -8.05 9.97
CA VAL A 47 10.60 -6.77 9.47
C VAL A 47 10.68 -5.73 10.58
N LEU A 48 9.78 -5.77 11.57
CA LEU A 48 9.85 -4.90 12.75
C LEU A 48 11.13 -5.15 13.54
N SER A 49 11.51 -6.42 13.70
CA SER A 49 12.79 -6.83 14.30
C SER A 49 13.98 -6.20 13.58
N ASP A 50 14.03 -6.31 12.25
CA ASP A 50 15.07 -5.68 11.40
C ASP A 50 15.07 -4.14 11.48
N CYS A 51 13.92 -3.54 11.82
CA CYS A 51 13.75 -2.10 12.01
C CYS A 51 14.03 -1.66 13.47
N GLY A 52 14.69 -2.48 14.28
CA GLY A 52 15.16 -2.09 15.60
C GLY A 52 14.11 -2.14 16.70
N TRP A 53 12.95 -2.77 16.48
CA TRP A 53 11.93 -2.92 17.52
C TRP A 53 12.24 -4.02 18.54
N ASP A 54 13.14 -4.95 18.22
CA ASP A 54 13.57 -6.02 19.13
C ASP A 54 14.75 -5.63 20.02
N ASP A 55 15.55 -4.64 19.60
CA ASP A 55 16.81 -4.28 20.22
C ASP A 55 16.95 -2.77 20.47
N ASP A 56 15.85 -2.04 20.64
CA ASP A 56 15.83 -0.58 20.83
C ASP A 56 16.62 0.20 19.75
N GLY A 57 16.73 -0.38 18.56
CA GLY A 57 17.45 0.17 17.41
C GLY A 57 18.97 0.19 17.54
N PHE A 58 19.55 -0.59 18.46
CA PHE A 58 21.00 -0.68 18.63
C PHE A 58 21.71 -1.21 17.38
N ALA A 59 21.19 -2.26 16.74
CA ALA A 59 21.76 -2.81 15.50
C ALA A 59 21.67 -1.82 14.35
N MET A 60 20.53 -1.14 14.19
CA MET A 60 20.37 -0.08 13.20
C MET A 60 21.39 1.03 13.39
N LEU A 61 21.61 1.44 14.64
CA LEU A 61 22.57 2.47 15.00
C LEU A 61 24.01 2.03 14.71
N ALA A 62 24.36 0.79 15.07
CA ALA A 62 25.68 0.23 14.79
C ALA A 62 25.97 0.17 13.28
N LEU A 63 24.99 -0.26 12.46
CA LEU A 63 25.11 -0.28 11.00
C LEU A 63 25.30 1.11 10.41
N ALA A 64 24.46 2.07 10.84
CA ALA A 64 24.51 3.44 10.37
C ALA A 64 25.86 4.12 10.65
N ARG A 65 26.50 3.79 11.78
CA ARG A 65 27.83 4.28 12.13
C ARG A 65 28.95 3.58 11.37
N ALA A 66 28.89 2.26 11.26
CA ALA A 66 29.94 1.48 10.62
C ALA A 66 30.00 1.72 9.11
N LYS A 67 28.83 1.79 8.46
CA LYS A 67 28.70 1.78 7.01
C LYS A 67 27.52 2.66 6.54
N PRO A 68 27.62 4.00 6.66
CA PRO A 68 26.48 4.89 6.41
C PRO A 68 25.93 4.82 4.98
N ALA A 69 26.80 4.70 3.96
CA ALA A 69 26.38 4.65 2.57
C ALA A 69 25.68 3.33 2.19
N GLU A 70 26.21 2.19 2.64
CA GLU A 70 25.58 0.88 2.44
C GLU A 70 24.26 0.80 3.20
N THR A 71 24.25 1.25 4.45
CA THR A 71 23.07 1.29 5.31
C THR A 71 21.96 2.11 4.68
N ARG A 72 22.25 3.33 4.18
CA ARG A 72 21.27 4.16 3.47
C ARG A 72 20.63 3.38 2.31
N ARG A 73 21.44 2.80 1.43
CA ARG A 73 20.95 2.08 0.24
C ARG A 73 20.06 0.89 0.62
N ASP A 74 20.45 0.17 1.65
CA ASP A 74 19.73 -1.03 2.06
C ASP A 74 18.42 -0.66 2.79
N TRP A 75 18.44 0.40 3.59
CA TRP A 75 17.24 1.01 4.19
C TRP A 75 16.29 1.60 3.16
N GLU A 76 16.78 2.28 2.12
CA GLU A 76 15.95 2.77 1.01
C GLU A 76 15.26 1.62 0.27
N ARG A 77 15.96 0.48 0.06
CA ARG A 77 15.37 -0.72 -0.52
C ARG A 77 14.32 -1.36 0.37
N LEU A 78 14.61 -1.47 1.67
CA LEU A 78 13.68 -1.99 2.66
C LEU A 78 12.40 -1.13 2.67
N TYR A 79 12.57 0.19 2.73
CA TYR A 79 11.46 1.13 2.71
C TYR A 79 10.65 1.01 1.42
N ALA A 80 11.29 0.95 0.25
CA ALA A 80 10.58 0.77 -1.03
C ALA A 80 9.78 -0.54 -1.11
N ARG A 81 10.24 -1.61 -0.45
CA ARG A 81 9.58 -2.93 -0.44
C ARG A 81 8.37 -2.98 0.49
N HIS A 82 8.47 -2.37 1.68
CA HIS A 82 7.49 -2.54 2.75
C HIS A 82 6.56 -1.34 2.92
N HIS A 83 7.01 -0.14 2.55
CA HIS A 83 6.20 1.06 2.63
C HIS A 83 5.06 0.98 1.61
N ARG A 84 3.84 0.71 2.10
CA ARG A 84 2.67 0.72 1.24
C ARG A 84 2.37 2.17 0.91
N ARG A 85 2.39 2.51 -0.38
CA ARG A 85 1.81 3.77 -0.83
C ARG A 85 0.34 3.72 -0.39
N PRO A 86 -0.19 4.71 0.35
CA PRO A 86 -1.62 4.73 0.64
C PRO A 86 -2.32 4.62 -0.70
N ALA A 87 -3.19 3.61 -0.85
CA ALA A 87 -4.04 3.53 -2.01
C ALA A 87 -4.78 4.86 -2.04
N CYS A 88 -4.50 5.71 -3.04
CA CYS A 88 -5.39 6.80 -3.35
C CYS A 88 -6.77 6.18 -3.41
N PRO A 89 -7.78 6.66 -2.67
CA PRO A 89 -9.14 6.24 -2.94
C PRO A 89 -9.37 6.69 -4.38
N VAL A 90 -9.34 5.75 -5.34
CA VAL A 90 -9.92 6.04 -6.63
C VAL A 90 -11.39 6.22 -6.30
N GLU A 91 -11.86 7.46 -6.40
CA GLU A 91 -13.29 7.77 -6.29
C GLU A 91 -14.00 6.75 -7.17
N THR A 92 -14.71 5.83 -6.53
CA THR A 92 -15.50 4.84 -7.23
C THR A 92 -16.57 5.62 -7.96
N ASP A 93 -16.38 5.68 -9.27
CA ASP A 93 -17.15 6.40 -10.28
C ASP A 93 -18.67 6.39 -9.98
N LEU A 94 -19.13 7.38 -9.21
CA LEU A 94 -20.53 7.68 -8.98
C LEU A 94 -20.99 8.71 -10.02
N ARG A 95 -20.63 8.53 -11.30
CA ARG A 95 -21.25 9.33 -12.36
C ARG A 95 -21.17 8.69 -13.74
N ARG A 96 -22.04 7.69 -13.96
CA ARG A 96 -22.61 7.50 -15.31
C ARG A 96 -24.11 7.30 -15.25
N SER A 97 -24.81 8.44 -15.23
CA SER A 97 -26.15 8.53 -15.81
C SER A 97 -26.04 8.10 -17.27
N ASP A 98 -26.53 6.91 -17.60
CA ASP A 98 -26.85 6.58 -18.99
C ASP A 98 -28.34 6.31 -19.12
N LYS A 99 -28.87 6.89 -20.19
CA LYS A 99 -30.26 7.26 -20.39
C LYS A 99 -31.11 6.04 -20.76
N ALA A 100 -32.40 6.20 -20.51
CA ALA A 100 -33.47 5.32 -20.98
C ALA A 100 -33.33 4.99 -22.48
N ILE A 101 -33.41 3.70 -22.81
CA ILE A 101 -33.86 3.21 -24.11
C ILE A 101 -35.02 2.26 -23.84
N VAL A 102 -36.21 2.72 -24.22
CA VAL A 102 -37.42 1.90 -24.35
C VAL A 102 -37.14 0.77 -25.33
N SER A 103 -37.40 -0.47 -24.92
CA SER A 103 -37.47 -1.63 -25.82
C SER A 103 -38.91 -2.11 -25.86
N ALA A 104 -39.55 -1.94 -27.03
CA ALA A 104 -40.87 -2.47 -27.33
C ALA A 104 -40.78 -3.99 -27.59
N PRO A 105 -41.82 -4.80 -27.28
CA PRO A 105 -41.80 -6.22 -27.60
C PRO A 105 -42.20 -6.46 -29.07
N ALA A 106 -41.38 -7.21 -29.81
CA ALA A 106 -41.69 -7.69 -31.16
C ALA A 106 -42.59 -8.95 -31.12
N PRO A 107 -43.46 -9.16 -32.12
CA PRO A 107 -44.51 -10.19 -32.08
C PRO A 107 -44.00 -11.60 -32.41
N LEU A 108 -44.64 -12.61 -31.81
CA LEU A 108 -44.43 -14.04 -32.05
C LEU A 108 -44.85 -14.43 -33.47
N LEU A 109 -43.89 -14.83 -34.31
CA LEU A 109 -44.17 -15.49 -35.60
C LEU A 109 -44.40 -16.99 -35.37
N ILE A 110 -45.67 -17.38 -35.42
CA ILE A 110 -46.13 -18.77 -35.53
C ILE A 110 -45.79 -19.27 -36.93
N ARG A 111 -45.09 -20.41 -37.02
CA ARG A 111 -44.84 -21.14 -38.28
C ARG A 111 -46.12 -21.85 -38.75
N PRO A 112 -46.52 -21.78 -40.04
CA PRO A 112 -47.55 -22.66 -40.57
C PRO A 112 -46.95 -24.00 -41.06
N PRO A 113 -47.70 -25.13 -41.00
CA PRO A 113 -47.29 -26.36 -41.66
C PRO A 113 -47.60 -26.32 -43.16
N LYS A 114 -46.68 -26.94 -43.91
CA LYS A 114 -46.63 -27.09 -45.37
C LYS A 114 -47.77 -27.99 -45.86
N ALA A 115 -48.62 -27.47 -46.74
CA ALA A 115 -49.57 -28.25 -47.51
C ALA A 115 -48.92 -28.66 -48.85
N GLU A 116 -48.82 -29.96 -49.10
CA GLU A 116 -48.62 -30.51 -50.45
C GLU A 116 -49.68 -31.60 -50.67
N GLY A 117 -50.56 -31.33 -51.63
CA GLY A 117 -51.47 -32.30 -52.21
C GLY A 117 -51.09 -32.62 -53.66
N GLN A 118 -51.77 -33.63 -54.22
CA GLN A 118 -51.72 -34.20 -55.57
C GLN A 118 -50.67 -35.33 -55.77
N ALA A 119 -50.95 -36.51 -56.36
CA ALA A 119 -52.11 -37.02 -57.09
C ALA A 119 -52.05 -38.56 -57.30
N ARG A 120 -53.24 -39.16 -57.43
CA ARG A 120 -53.68 -40.24 -58.36
C ARG A 120 -53.33 -41.72 -58.16
N GLN A 121 -54.40 -42.50 -58.39
CA GLN A 121 -54.62 -43.94 -58.48
C GLN A 121 -53.84 -44.61 -59.64
N PRO A 122 -53.81 -45.95 -59.68
CA PRO A 122 -54.87 -46.72 -60.36
C PRO A 122 -55.66 -47.66 -59.45
#